data_AF-A0AAW7VM99-F1
#
_entry.id   AF-A0AAW7VM99-F1
#
_cell.length_a   1.000
_cell.length_b   1.000
_cell.length_c   1.000
_cell.angle_alpha   90.00
_cell.angle_beta   90.00
_cell.angle_gamma   90.00
#
_symmetry.space_group_name_H-M   'P 1'
#
loop_
_entity.id
_entity.type
_entity.pdbx_description
1 polymer ?
#
loop_
_entity_poly.entity_id
_entity_poly.type
_entity_poly.pdbx_seq_one_letter_code
_entity_poly.pdbx_strand_id
1 'polypeptide(L)'
;MRRSLETAKSTLAGILVAAAMALGACAIPLPLPQGTPAAAESAASSPAPAADLPSAAPSAVPSAEASATGPGVDGNYGQFSSLSEACLAVSATMLSVTLLPLAALAGGNPDDLQKARQELSQLEDKVPGELKPAFEKLRDYTESAGSDFSKFGEPEFEELLKPIEHWMDKNCK
;
A
#
# COMPACT_ATOMS: atom_id res chain seq x y z
N MET A 1 47.99 27.89 27.50
CA MET A 1 48.60 26.84 28.34
C MET A 1 47.61 25.67 28.30
N ARG A 2 47.82 24.60 27.51
CA ARG A 2 48.49 23.33 27.89
C ARG A 2 48.00 22.84 29.27
N ARG A 3 47.46 21.65 29.50
CA ARG A 3 47.52 20.36 28.80
C ARG A 3 46.56 19.37 29.49
N SER A 4 46.03 18.44 28.71
CA SER A 4 45.93 17.01 29.03
C SER A 4 45.06 16.56 30.21
N LEU A 5 43.88 16.02 29.89
CA LEU A 5 43.50 14.71 30.41
C LEU A 5 43.08 13.84 29.21
N GLU A 6 44.08 13.20 28.61
CA GLU A 6 43.90 12.18 27.60
C GLU A 6 43.81 10.80 28.27
N THR A 7 42.91 9.99 27.73
CA THR A 7 43.02 8.52 27.61
C THR A 7 42.65 7.65 28.81
N ALA A 8 41.48 7.02 28.69
CA ALA A 8 41.39 5.58 28.86
C ALA A 8 40.44 5.01 27.79
N LYS A 9 41.03 4.64 26.65
CA LYS A 9 40.49 3.63 25.73
C LYS A 9 40.24 2.35 26.51
N SER A 10 39.05 1.77 26.40
CA SER A 10 38.91 0.32 26.52
C SER A 10 38.00 -0.20 25.43
N THR A 11 38.52 -1.20 24.73
CA THR A 11 38.12 -1.77 23.46
C THR A 11 37.25 -3.02 23.65
N LEU A 12 36.36 -3.26 22.69
CA LEU A 12 35.92 -4.56 22.15
C LEU A 12 35.09 -5.55 23.01
N ALA A 13 33.81 -5.67 22.67
CA ALA A 13 33.09 -6.91 22.29
C ALA A 13 31.62 -6.50 22.00
N GLY A 14 30.98 -6.74 20.85
CA GLY A 14 31.15 -7.79 19.86
C GLY A 14 30.05 -8.84 20.01
N ILE A 15 28.78 -8.50 19.73
CA ILE A 15 27.74 -9.50 19.39
C ILE A 15 26.80 -8.90 18.32
N LEU A 16 27.08 -9.22 17.06
CA LEU A 16 26.13 -9.18 15.95
C LEU A 16 25.28 -10.46 16.03
N VAL A 17 24.00 -10.35 16.36
CA VAL A 17 23.04 -11.44 16.14
C VAL A 17 22.43 -11.25 14.76
N ALA A 18 22.94 -12.02 13.80
CA ALA A 18 22.31 -12.22 12.51
C ALA A 18 21.59 -13.58 12.51
N ALA A 19 20.27 -13.56 12.31
CA ALA A 19 19.47 -14.69 11.80
C ALA A 19 18.15 -14.10 11.27
N ALA A 20 18.11 -13.65 10.01
CA ALA A 20 17.73 -14.44 8.85
C ALA A 20 16.30 -15.00 8.95
N MET A 21 15.30 -14.15 8.71
CA MET A 21 13.94 -14.58 8.40
C MET A 21 13.93 -15.15 6.99
N ALA A 22 13.79 -16.47 6.89
CA ALA A 22 13.61 -17.19 5.64
C ALA A 22 12.18 -16.94 5.10
N LEU A 23 12.06 -16.08 4.08
CA LEU A 23 10.88 -16.05 3.22
C LEU A 23 11.10 -17.06 2.09
N GLY A 24 10.46 -18.22 2.22
CA GLY A 24 10.43 -19.27 1.21
C GLY A 24 9.73 -18.80 -0.05
N ALA A 25 10.53 -18.46 -1.07
CA ALA A 25 10.08 -18.36 -2.45
C ALA A 25 10.06 -19.77 -3.06
N CYS A 26 8.88 -20.28 -3.38
CA CYS A 26 8.72 -21.37 -4.33
C CYS A 26 9.07 -20.86 -5.73
N ALA A 27 10.26 -21.18 -6.22
CA ALA A 27 10.59 -21.11 -7.63
C ALA A 27 11.26 -22.43 -8.04
N ILE A 28 10.55 -23.21 -8.85
CA ILE A 28 11.03 -24.40 -9.55
C ILE A 28 11.29 -24.01 -11.03
N PRO A 29 12.27 -24.66 -11.70
CA PRO A 29 13.39 -23.98 -12.37
C PRO A 29 13.36 -24.12 -13.89
N LEU A 30 14.27 -23.42 -14.59
CA LEU A 30 14.65 -23.73 -15.97
C LEU A 30 16.18 -23.65 -16.14
N PRO A 31 16.81 -24.62 -16.84
CA PRO A 31 18.26 -24.81 -16.86
C PRO A 31 18.93 -24.07 -18.03
N LEU A 32 20.14 -23.54 -17.81
CA LEU A 32 21.08 -23.16 -18.87
C LEU A 32 22.27 -24.14 -18.88
N PRO A 33 22.62 -24.72 -20.04
CA PRO A 33 23.74 -25.65 -20.15
C PRO A 33 25.09 -24.93 -20.29
N GLN A 34 25.99 -25.30 -19.38
CA GLN A 34 27.40 -25.66 -19.55
C GLN A 34 28.25 -25.02 -20.68
N GLY A 35 29.41 -24.49 -20.29
CA GLY A 35 30.56 -24.31 -21.18
C GLY A 35 31.74 -23.57 -20.56
N THR A 36 32.56 -24.24 -19.74
CA THR A 36 34.00 -23.95 -19.58
C THR A 36 34.75 -24.56 -20.79
N PRO A 37 35.91 -24.05 -21.27
CA PRO A 37 37.09 -23.78 -20.42
C PRO A 37 38.02 -22.60 -20.84
N ALA A 38 38.95 -22.31 -19.91
CA ALA A 38 40.37 -21.95 -20.11
C ALA A 38 40.78 -20.52 -20.57
N ALA A 39 41.43 -19.86 -19.60
CA ALA A 39 42.79 -19.30 -19.64
C ALA A 39 43.10 -17.95 -20.32
N ALA A 40 44.05 -17.27 -19.66
CA ALA A 40 44.96 -16.20 -20.09
C ALA A 40 44.46 -14.74 -20.04
N GLU A 41 44.82 -14.08 -18.94
CA GLU A 41 45.81 -12.98 -18.90
C GLU A 41 45.78 -11.96 -20.05
N SER A 42 45.41 -10.71 -19.76
CA SER A 42 46.28 -9.54 -19.95
C SER A 42 45.53 -8.21 -19.78
N ALA A 43 46.32 -7.22 -19.40
CA ALA A 43 45.97 -5.91 -18.90
C ALA A 43 45.39 -4.92 -19.94
N ALA A 44 44.86 -3.84 -19.36
CA ALA A 44 44.96 -2.46 -19.81
C ALA A 44 43.76 -1.83 -20.57
N SER A 45 43.29 -0.76 -19.92
CA SER A 45 42.93 0.55 -20.51
C SER A 45 41.55 0.77 -21.15
N SER A 46 40.78 1.58 -20.40
CA SER A 46 40.05 2.77 -20.87
C SER A 46 38.75 2.61 -21.68
N PRO A 47 37.90 3.65 -21.68
CA PRO A 47 36.47 3.57 -21.32
C PRO A 47 35.57 3.14 -22.46
N ALA A 48 34.56 2.34 -22.13
CA ALA A 48 33.52 1.93 -23.05
C ALA A 48 32.57 3.10 -23.40
N PRO A 49 32.11 3.17 -24.65
CA PRO A 49 31.28 4.24 -25.19
C PRO A 49 29.84 4.21 -24.66
N ALA A 50 29.23 5.39 -24.64
CA ALA A 50 27.79 5.56 -24.52
C ALA A 50 27.08 4.77 -25.64
N ALA A 51 26.40 3.69 -25.25
CA ALA A 51 25.47 2.96 -26.11
C ALA A 51 24.05 3.31 -25.68
N ASP A 52 23.48 4.25 -26.42
CA ASP A 52 22.15 4.16 -27.04
C ASP A 52 21.14 3.26 -26.31
N LEU A 53 20.32 3.87 -25.44
CA LEU A 53 19.06 3.28 -25.01
C LEU A 53 17.98 3.67 -26.03
N PRO A 54 17.31 2.72 -26.70
CA PRO A 54 16.22 3.05 -27.60
C PRO A 54 15.03 3.63 -26.82
N SER A 55 14.62 4.81 -27.27
CA SER A 55 13.34 5.44 -26.97
C SER A 55 12.19 4.66 -27.62
N ALA A 56 11.29 4.06 -26.84
CA ALA A 56 9.86 3.89 -27.17
C ALA A 56 9.07 3.25 -26.01
N ALA A 57 8.32 4.09 -25.28
CA ALA A 57 6.92 3.97 -24.83
C ALA A 57 6.37 2.65 -24.17
N PRO A 58 5.13 2.73 -23.65
CA PRO A 58 4.79 2.90 -22.25
C PRO A 58 4.64 1.57 -21.50
N SER A 59 4.92 1.60 -20.19
CA SER A 59 4.58 0.50 -19.27
C SER A 59 3.07 0.26 -19.29
N ALA A 60 2.71 -0.89 -19.85
CA ALA A 60 1.38 -1.46 -19.80
C ALA A 60 0.93 -1.60 -18.34
N VAL A 61 -0.15 -0.90 -17.99
CA VAL A 61 -1.02 -1.28 -16.88
C VAL A 61 -1.53 -2.71 -17.16
N PRO A 62 -1.62 -3.60 -16.17
CA PRO A 62 -2.36 -4.83 -16.38
C PRO A 62 -3.84 -4.47 -16.52
N SER A 63 -4.33 -4.46 -17.76
CA SER A 63 -5.75 -4.60 -18.04
C SER A 63 -6.17 -5.99 -17.60
N ALA A 64 -6.83 -6.08 -16.44
CA ALA A 64 -7.58 -7.26 -16.07
C ALA A 64 -8.88 -7.29 -16.90
N GLU A 65 -8.82 -7.90 -18.08
CA GLU A 65 -10.01 -8.44 -18.74
C GLU A 65 -10.52 -9.61 -17.87
N ALA A 66 -11.43 -9.32 -16.96
CA ALA A 66 -12.31 -10.32 -16.38
C ALA A 66 -13.73 -9.99 -16.83
N SER A 67 -14.14 -10.61 -17.94
CA SER A 67 -15.55 -10.74 -18.30
C SER A 67 -16.25 -11.54 -17.21
N ALA A 68 -16.90 -10.84 -16.28
CA ALA A 68 -17.82 -11.44 -15.32
C ALA A 68 -19.26 -11.16 -15.78
N THR A 69 -19.73 -11.93 -16.75
CA THR A 69 -21.16 -12.09 -17.01
C THR A 69 -21.74 -13.01 -15.93
N GLY A 70 -21.94 -12.45 -14.73
CA GLY A 70 -22.75 -13.06 -13.67
C GLY A 70 -24.22 -12.64 -13.82
N PRO A 71 -25.19 -13.50 -13.51
CA PRO A 71 -26.60 -13.16 -13.63
C PRO A 71 -27.02 -12.13 -12.57
N GLY A 72 -27.41 -10.95 -13.06
CA GLY A 72 -28.51 -10.16 -12.50
C GLY A 72 -28.29 -9.54 -11.13
N VAL A 73 -27.62 -8.39 -11.11
CA VAL A 73 -28.21 -7.24 -10.43
C VAL A 73 -28.17 -6.13 -11.50
N ASP A 74 -29.34 -5.72 -11.98
CA ASP A 74 -29.54 -4.46 -12.72
C ASP A 74 -29.18 -3.33 -11.74
N GLY A 75 -27.89 -3.10 -11.56
CA GLY A 75 -27.35 -2.47 -10.37
C GLY A 75 -26.58 -1.21 -10.73
N ASN A 76 -27.03 -0.10 -10.16
CA ASN A 76 -26.24 1.12 -10.12
C ASN A 76 -25.06 0.92 -9.17
N TYR A 77 -23.94 0.41 -9.67
CA TYR A 77 -22.69 0.27 -8.89
C TYR A 77 -21.88 1.57 -8.86
N GLY A 78 -22.49 2.72 -9.16
CA GLY A 78 -21.76 3.96 -9.34
C GLY A 78 -20.93 3.92 -10.62
N GLN A 79 -19.66 4.34 -10.52
CA GLN A 79 -18.74 4.40 -11.66
C GLN A 79 -17.85 3.16 -11.81
N PHE A 80 -18.16 2.07 -11.11
CA PHE A 80 -17.44 0.81 -11.21
C PHE A 80 -17.96 -0.07 -12.35
N SER A 81 -17.06 -0.83 -12.97
CA SER A 81 -17.39 -1.70 -14.11
C SER A 81 -18.21 -2.93 -13.70
N SER A 82 -18.20 -3.29 -12.42
CA SER A 82 -18.92 -4.43 -11.86
C SER A 82 -19.15 -4.28 -10.36
N LEU A 83 -20.05 -5.09 -9.80
CA LEU A 83 -20.26 -5.15 -8.36
C LEU A 83 -19.01 -5.61 -7.60
N SER A 84 -18.27 -6.57 -8.14
CA SER A 84 -17.01 -7.05 -7.55
C SER A 84 -15.97 -5.93 -7.46
N GLU A 85 -15.86 -5.10 -8.49
CA GLU A 85 -14.96 -3.94 -8.49
C GLU A 85 -15.38 -2.91 -7.44
N ALA A 86 -16.68 -2.63 -7.33
CA ALA A 86 -17.22 -1.77 -6.28
C ALA A 86 -16.92 -2.31 -4.88
N CYS A 87 -17.18 -3.59 -4.65
CA CYS A 87 -16.93 -4.27 -3.37
C CYS A 87 -15.46 -4.21 -2.96
N LEU A 88 -14.54 -4.45 -3.89
CA LEU A 88 -13.10 -4.34 -3.63
C LEU A 88 -12.71 -2.92 -3.25
N ALA A 89 -13.16 -1.93 -4.02
CA ALA A 89 -12.79 -0.53 -3.79
C ALA A 89 -13.35 0.01 -2.46
N VAL A 90 -14.62 -0.27 -2.17
CA VAL A 90 -15.28 0.10 -0.89
C VAL A 90 -14.59 -0.60 0.27
N SER A 91 -14.33 -1.91 0.18
CA SER A 91 -13.67 -2.66 1.26
C SER A 91 -12.26 -2.16 1.55
N ALA A 92 -11.48 -1.86 0.51
CA ALA A 92 -10.12 -1.32 0.66
C ALA A 92 -10.12 0.03 1.39
N THR A 93 -11.05 0.91 1.04
CA THR A 93 -11.19 2.22 1.69
C THR A 93 -11.64 2.06 3.15
N MET A 94 -12.61 1.17 3.41
CA MET A 94 -13.08 0.88 4.75
C MET A 94 -11.98 0.28 5.64
N LEU A 95 -11.09 -0.54 5.07
CA LEU A 95 -9.90 -1.03 5.78
C LEU A 95 -9.00 0.12 6.25
N SER A 96 -8.67 1.08 5.39
CA SER A 96 -7.84 2.22 5.81
C SER A 96 -8.52 3.07 6.87
N VAL A 97 -9.83 3.28 6.75
CA VAL A 97 -10.61 4.11 7.69
C VAL A 97 -10.76 3.41 9.05
N THR A 98 -11.07 2.11 9.06
CA THR A 98 -11.20 1.30 10.30
C THR A 98 -9.87 1.06 11.01
N LEU A 99 -8.73 1.36 10.36
CA LEU A 99 -7.43 1.36 11.00
C LEU A 99 -7.12 2.67 11.76
N LEU A 100 -7.86 3.76 11.52
CA LEU A 100 -7.62 5.03 12.22
C LEU A 100 -7.75 4.96 13.76
N PRO A 101 -8.73 4.23 14.33
CA PRO A 101 -8.78 4.03 15.77
C PRO A 101 -7.55 3.28 16.31
N LEU A 102 -7.04 2.29 15.57
CA LEU A 102 -5.80 1.59 15.94
C LEU A 102 -4.58 2.51 15.82
N ALA A 103 -4.52 3.35 14.80
CA ALA A 103 -3.49 4.38 14.67
C ALA A 103 -3.53 5.36 15.85
N ALA A 104 -4.72 5.73 16.33
CA ALA A 104 -4.91 6.56 17.52
C ALA A 104 -4.29 5.91 18.76
N LEU A 105 -4.53 4.61 18.98
CA LEU A 105 -3.92 3.85 20.09
C LEU A 105 -2.40 3.75 19.99
N ALA A 106 -1.84 3.79 18.79
CA ALA A 106 -0.40 3.78 18.53
C ALA A 106 0.26 5.18 18.64
N GLY A 107 -0.49 6.23 18.99
CA GLY A 107 0.01 7.60 19.14
C GLY A 107 -0.27 8.53 17.95
N GLY A 108 -1.00 8.05 16.94
CA GLY A 108 -1.39 8.81 15.75
C GLY A 108 -0.26 8.94 14.72
N ASN A 109 -0.60 8.78 13.44
CA ASN A 109 0.32 8.98 12.33
C ASN A 109 -0.36 9.82 11.25
N PRO A 110 0.14 11.04 10.95
CA PRO A 110 -0.50 11.93 9.99
C PRO A 110 -0.62 11.33 8.58
N ASP A 111 0.30 10.44 8.20
CA ASP A 111 0.25 9.77 6.90
C ASP A 111 -0.97 8.84 6.77
N ASP A 112 -1.33 8.12 7.84
CA ASP A 112 -2.50 7.23 7.85
C ASP A 112 -3.81 8.03 7.71
N LEU A 113 -3.88 9.18 8.37
CA LEU A 113 -5.02 10.09 8.28
C LEU A 113 -5.12 10.76 6.91
N GLN A 114 -3.99 11.20 6.35
CA GLN A 114 -3.95 11.75 5.00
C GLN A 114 -4.38 10.71 3.97
N LYS A 115 -3.89 9.48 4.09
CA LYS A 115 -4.27 8.37 3.23
C LYS A 115 -5.78 8.09 3.30
N ALA A 116 -6.35 7.98 4.49
CA ALA A 116 -7.78 7.76 4.67
C ALA A 116 -8.64 8.86 4.00
N ARG A 117 -8.27 10.13 4.19
CA ARG A 117 -8.96 11.26 3.52
C ARG A 117 -8.87 11.19 2.00
N GLN A 118 -7.70 10.87 1.48
CA GLN A 118 -7.47 10.77 0.05
C GLN A 118 -8.27 9.62 -0.56
N GLU A 119 -8.33 8.47 0.11
CA GLU A 119 -9.12 7.33 -0.34
C GLU A 119 -10.63 7.62 -0.29
N LEU A 120 -11.12 8.23 0.81
CA LEU A 120 -12.51 8.67 0.91
C LEU A 120 -12.90 9.65 -0.21
N SER A 121 -12.06 10.66 -0.45
CA SER A 121 -12.31 11.67 -1.50
C SER A 121 -12.32 11.08 -2.91
N GLN A 122 -11.41 10.14 -3.19
CA GLN A 122 -11.36 9.48 -4.50
C GLN A 122 -12.53 8.54 -4.74
N LEU A 123 -13.09 7.96 -3.67
CA LEU A 123 -14.15 6.97 -3.77
C LEU A 123 -15.54 7.60 -3.79
N GLU A 124 -15.76 8.73 -3.12
CA GLU A 124 -17.07 9.38 -2.97
C GLU A 124 -17.81 9.61 -4.31
N ASP A 125 -17.10 10.08 -5.34
CA ASP A 125 -17.71 10.29 -6.66
C ASP A 125 -17.98 8.99 -7.44
N LYS A 126 -17.31 7.91 -7.04
CA LYS A 126 -17.34 6.62 -7.72
C LYS A 126 -18.34 5.65 -7.09
N VAL A 127 -18.65 5.80 -5.81
CA VAL A 127 -19.59 4.90 -5.11
C VAL A 127 -21.01 4.96 -5.68
N PRO A 128 -21.78 3.86 -5.53
CA PRO A 128 -23.22 3.85 -5.77
C PRO A 128 -23.94 5.01 -5.10
N GLY A 129 -25.04 5.46 -5.71
CA GLY A 129 -25.86 6.56 -5.15
C GLY A 129 -26.35 6.31 -3.72
N GLU A 130 -26.61 5.05 -3.35
CA GLU A 130 -26.97 4.65 -1.98
C GLU A 130 -25.85 4.91 -0.96
N LEU A 131 -24.58 4.86 -1.39
CA LEU A 131 -23.41 5.02 -0.54
C LEU A 131 -22.88 6.46 -0.45
N LYS A 132 -23.13 7.30 -1.46
CA LYS A 132 -22.69 8.71 -1.49
C LYS A 132 -22.93 9.46 -0.17
N PRO A 133 -24.15 9.48 0.42
CA PRO A 133 -24.38 10.24 1.65
C PRO A 133 -23.60 9.69 2.85
N ALA A 134 -23.26 8.40 2.87
CA ALA A 134 -22.47 7.82 3.94
C ALA A 134 -20.98 8.20 3.80
N PHE A 135 -20.46 8.13 2.58
CA PHE A 135 -19.09 8.54 2.26
C PHE A 135 -18.87 10.05 2.48
N GLU A 136 -19.83 10.90 2.10
CA GLU A 136 -19.76 12.36 2.33
C GLU A 136 -19.66 12.66 3.83
N LYS A 137 -20.53 12.07 4.66
CA LYS A 137 -20.49 12.25 6.12
C LYS A 137 -19.19 11.74 6.74
N LEU A 138 -18.70 10.59 6.27
CA LEU A 138 -17.46 10.01 6.77
C LEU A 138 -16.23 10.84 6.39
N ARG A 139 -16.20 11.39 5.17
CA ARG A 139 -15.19 12.37 4.73
C ARG A 139 -15.24 13.61 5.62
N ASP A 140 -16.41 14.23 5.74
CA ASP A 140 -16.60 15.47 6.51
C ASP A 140 -16.19 15.28 7.97
N TYR A 141 -16.53 14.14 8.58
CA TYR A 141 -16.08 13.78 9.92
C TYR A 141 -14.55 13.69 10.00
N THR A 142 -13.93 12.98 9.05
CA THR A 142 -12.48 12.79 9.00
C THR A 142 -11.74 14.11 8.74
N GLU A 143 -12.31 15.03 7.98
CA GLU A 143 -11.79 16.38 7.77
C GLU A 143 -11.93 17.23 9.04
N SER A 144 -13.12 17.24 9.65
CA SER A 144 -13.41 17.98 10.88
C SER A 144 -12.54 17.51 12.05
N ALA A 145 -12.14 16.25 12.09
CA ALA A 145 -11.23 15.72 13.10
C ALA A 145 -9.82 16.34 13.02
N GLY A 146 -9.40 16.89 11.86
CA GLY A 146 -8.14 17.62 11.73
C GLY A 146 -6.89 16.78 12.00
N SER A 147 -6.31 16.87 13.19
CA SER A 147 -5.22 15.95 13.61
C SER A 147 -5.55 15.25 14.93
N ASP A 148 -6.78 15.37 15.41
CA ASP A 148 -7.25 14.75 16.63
C ASP A 148 -7.67 13.30 16.35
N PHE A 149 -6.72 12.38 16.51
CA PHE A 149 -6.97 10.95 16.34
C PHE A 149 -7.94 10.37 17.37
N SER A 150 -8.16 11.06 18.49
CA SER A 150 -9.08 10.60 19.54
C SER A 150 -10.53 10.53 19.02
N LYS A 151 -10.86 11.33 18.01
CA LYS A 151 -12.18 11.35 17.34
C LYS A 151 -12.55 10.00 16.75
N PHE A 152 -11.62 9.31 16.13
CA PHE A 152 -11.89 8.00 15.53
C PHE A 152 -12.18 6.90 16.56
N GLY A 153 -11.89 7.13 17.84
CA GLY A 153 -12.28 6.23 18.93
C GLY A 153 -13.65 6.53 19.54
N GLU A 154 -14.35 7.58 19.11
CA GLU A 154 -15.67 7.93 19.62
C GLU A 154 -16.76 7.04 19.00
N PRO A 155 -17.84 6.70 19.72
CA PRO A 155 -18.91 5.84 19.20
C PRO A 155 -19.59 6.44 17.96
N GLU A 156 -19.55 7.77 17.80
CA GLU A 156 -20.06 8.45 16.61
C GLU A 156 -19.34 8.00 15.33
N PHE A 157 -18.04 7.72 15.40
CA PHE A 157 -17.27 7.24 14.25
C PHE A 157 -17.78 5.87 13.79
N GLU A 158 -18.04 4.94 14.72
CA GLU A 158 -18.60 3.62 14.39
C GLU A 158 -19.99 3.73 13.75
N GLU A 159 -20.85 4.64 14.22
CA GLU A 159 -22.17 4.87 13.64
C GLU A 159 -22.10 5.35 12.17
N LEU A 160 -21.04 6.10 11.80
CA LEU A 160 -20.84 6.55 10.42
C LEU A 160 -20.50 5.40 9.46
N LEU A 161 -19.91 4.31 9.97
CA LEU A 161 -19.51 3.17 9.15
C LEU A 161 -20.70 2.25 8.82
N LYS A 162 -21.69 2.15 9.72
CA LYS A 162 -22.82 1.22 9.60
C LYS A 162 -23.57 1.25 8.26
N PRO A 163 -23.88 2.40 7.64
CA PRO A 163 -24.54 2.40 6.33
C PRO A 163 -23.69 1.76 5.24
N ILE A 164 -22.36 1.92 5.32
CA ILE A 164 -21.41 1.35 4.38
C ILE A 164 -21.30 -0.15 4.62
N GLU A 165 -21.14 -0.58 5.88
CA GLU A 165 -21.12 -1.99 6.29
C GLU A 165 -22.39 -2.71 5.84
N HIS A 166 -23.57 -2.13 6.10
CA HIS A 166 -24.85 -2.69 5.69
C HIS A 166 -24.93 -2.87 4.17
N TRP A 167 -24.44 -1.90 3.40
CA TRP A 167 -24.38 -2.02 1.96
C TRP A 167 -23.42 -3.13 1.53
N MET A 168 -22.25 -3.24 2.15
CA MET A 168 -21.30 -4.32 1.85
C MET A 168 -21.89 -5.69 2.17
N ASP A 169 -22.51 -5.89 3.33
CA ASP A 169 -23.13 -7.18 3.71
C ASP A 169 -24.22 -7.62 2.71
N LYS A 170 -25.00 -6.66 2.22
CA LYS A 170 -26.05 -6.91 1.25
C LYS A 170 -25.48 -7.33 -0.12
N ASN A 171 -24.43 -6.65 -0.57
CA ASN A 171 -23.99 -6.70 -1.97
C ASN A 171 -22.69 -7.48 -2.21
N CYS A 172 -21.79 -7.57 -1.23
CA CYS A 172 -20.46 -8.16 -1.36
C CYS A 172 -20.43 -9.56 -0.75
N LYS A 173 -20.49 -10.58 -1.61
CA LYS A 173 -20.48 -12.00 -1.23
C LYS A 173 -19.30 -12.74 -1.85
#